data_AF-A0A1B0B7T8-F1
#
_entry.id   AF-A0A1B0B7T8-F1
#
_cell.length_a   1.000
_cell.length_b   1.000
_cell.length_c   1.000
_cell.angle_alpha   90.00
_cell.angle_beta   90.00
_cell.angle_gamma   90.00
#
_symmetry.space_group_name_H-M   'P 1'
#
loop_
_entity.id
_entity.type
_entity.pdbx_description
1 polymer ?
#
loop_
_entity_poly.entity_id
_entity_poly.type
_entity_poly.pdbx_seq_one_letter_code
_entity_poly.pdbx_strand_id
1 'polypeptide(L)'
;MKCSRLSVLLLLMEAQQYLNQVTSSAGFNNIEYAPKTGENPLPESRNEKGEFVYMGRVIDRPEDYVEEHYDAHQYHGQDGLGQFAYGYKDWNQGKNEKKDQSGTVTGTYKYVQPTGRDFIATYYADRTGFHVEDNRPEHEKSPPTKTPAVRQAEEEHFKLWGELAAAAGHNPDPFAPEYQQEGRYEPPPQQNEYVHQEPPYVPGPDEQGEPKGFFYAFDYNVPLLRNKQERAELEQLRANNNN
;
A
#
# COMPACT_ATOMS: atom_id res chain seq x y z
N MET A 1 -32.55 -6.20 -16.20
CA MET A 1 -31.65 -6.28 -15.02
C MET A 1 -31.01 -7.66 -15.03
N LYS A 2 -29.77 -7.78 -15.49
CA LYS A 2 -29.03 -9.05 -15.46
C LYS A 2 -28.36 -9.16 -14.09
N CYS A 3 -28.68 -10.23 -13.38
CA CYS A 3 -28.19 -10.55 -12.05
C CYS A 3 -26.64 -10.65 -12.06
N SER A 4 -25.96 -9.98 -11.13
CA SER A 4 -24.54 -10.21 -10.86
C SER A 4 -24.32 -11.68 -10.59
N ARG A 5 -23.42 -12.30 -11.37
CA ARG A 5 -22.97 -13.67 -11.12
C ARG A 5 -22.00 -13.64 -9.95
N LEU A 6 -22.51 -13.83 -8.75
CA LEU A 6 -21.69 -14.09 -7.57
C LEU A 6 -21.17 -15.53 -7.68
N SER A 7 -20.06 -15.72 -8.40
CA SER A 7 -19.37 -17.01 -8.46
C SER A 7 -18.42 -17.10 -7.26
N VAL A 8 -18.96 -17.55 -6.13
CA VAL A 8 -18.21 -17.77 -4.89
C VAL A 8 -18.16 -19.28 -4.63
N LEU A 9 -16.97 -19.78 -4.26
CA LEU A 9 -16.51 -21.18 -4.16
C LEU A 9 -16.11 -21.85 -5.49
N LEU A 10 -14.80 -21.87 -5.77
CA LEU A 10 -14.19 -22.92 -6.58
C LEU A 10 -13.92 -24.15 -5.68
N LEU A 11 -14.03 -25.36 -6.23
CA LEU A 11 -13.54 -26.56 -5.56
C LEU A 11 -12.04 -26.44 -5.28
N LEU A 12 -11.54 -27.06 -4.20
CA LEU A 12 -10.12 -26.99 -3.80
C LEU A 12 -9.14 -27.30 -4.95
N MET A 13 -9.49 -28.25 -5.83
CA MET A 13 -8.68 -28.61 -7.00
C MET A 13 -8.64 -27.50 -8.06
N GLU A 14 -9.76 -26.85 -8.33
CA GLU A 14 -9.85 -25.75 -9.29
C GLU A 14 -9.15 -24.49 -8.74
N ALA A 15 -9.29 -24.25 -7.43
CA ALA A 15 -8.56 -23.21 -6.71
C ALA A 15 -7.04 -23.39 -6.82
N GLN A 16 -6.53 -24.61 -6.64
CA GLN A 16 -5.10 -24.89 -6.77
C GLN A 16 -4.61 -24.67 -8.21
N GLN A 17 -5.40 -25.06 -9.21
CA GLN A 17 -5.08 -24.79 -10.62
C GLN A 17 -5.04 -23.29 -10.91
N TYR A 18 -6.01 -22.53 -10.40
CA TYR A 18 -6.05 -21.08 -10.54
C TYR A 18 -4.84 -20.41 -9.88
N LEU A 19 -4.49 -20.81 -8.65
CA LEU A 19 -3.30 -20.31 -7.97
C LEU A 19 -2.03 -20.64 -8.76
N ASN A 20 -1.89 -21.85 -9.30
CA ASN A 20 -0.74 -22.21 -10.12
C ASN A 20 -0.66 -21.38 -11.41
N GLN A 21 -1.80 -21.04 -12.02
CA GLN A 21 -1.88 -20.18 -13.19
C GLN A 21 -1.47 -18.74 -12.86
N VAL A 22 -2.04 -18.14 -11.81
CA VAL A 22 -1.83 -16.72 -11.48
C VAL A 22 -0.49 -16.47 -10.79
N THR A 23 0.06 -17.47 -10.09
CA THR A 23 1.39 -17.39 -9.47
C THR A 23 2.54 -17.86 -10.37
N SER A 24 2.22 -18.28 -11.61
CA SER A 24 3.22 -18.60 -12.63
C SER A 24 4.09 -17.37 -12.92
N SER A 25 5.39 -17.58 -13.17
CA SER A 25 6.39 -16.50 -13.27
C SER A 25 6.06 -15.45 -14.34
N ALA A 26 5.37 -15.83 -15.42
CA ALA A 26 4.96 -14.91 -16.48
C ALA A 26 3.79 -14.01 -16.08
N GLY A 27 2.83 -14.52 -15.29
CA GLY A 27 1.66 -13.75 -14.84
C GLY A 27 1.89 -12.99 -13.53
N PHE A 28 2.75 -13.52 -12.65
CA PHE A 28 2.92 -13.00 -11.30
C PHE A 28 3.48 -11.56 -11.27
N ASN A 29 4.47 -11.28 -12.11
CA ASN A 29 5.11 -9.95 -12.18
C ASN A 29 4.40 -9.00 -13.15
N ASN A 30 3.58 -9.51 -14.07
CA ASN A 30 2.90 -8.69 -15.08
C ASN A 30 1.47 -8.37 -14.64
N ILE A 31 1.33 -7.30 -13.84
CA ILE A 31 0.03 -6.84 -13.37
C ILE A 31 -0.65 -6.01 -14.46
N GLU A 32 -1.81 -6.47 -14.89
CA GLU A 32 -2.71 -5.74 -15.79
C GLU A 32 -3.77 -4.99 -14.98
N TYR A 33 -4.12 -3.79 -15.43
CA TYR A 33 -5.20 -3.00 -14.83
C TYR A 33 -6.57 -3.59 -15.18
N ALA A 34 -7.56 -3.32 -14.34
CA ALA A 34 -8.94 -3.72 -14.59
C ALA A 34 -9.45 -3.09 -15.90
N PRO A 35 -10.08 -3.86 -16.80
CA PRO A 35 -10.62 -3.31 -18.03
C PRO A 35 -11.82 -2.41 -17.72
N LYS A 36 -11.95 -1.32 -18.47
CA LYS A 36 -13.15 -0.48 -18.45
C LYS A 36 -14.29 -1.26 -19.13
N THR A 37 -15.38 -1.46 -18.40
CA THR A 37 -16.57 -2.19 -18.86
C THR A 37 -17.67 -1.27 -19.39
N GLY A 38 -17.68 -0.01 -18.96
CA GLY A 38 -18.73 0.93 -19.36
C GLY A 38 -18.44 2.36 -18.97
N GLU A 39 -19.25 3.25 -19.54
CA GLU A 39 -19.30 4.67 -19.20
C GLU A 39 -20.76 5.10 -19.20
N ASN A 40 -21.21 5.67 -18.09
CA ASN A 40 -22.55 6.19 -17.93
C ASN A 40 -22.50 7.70 -17.67
N PRO A 41 -23.46 8.48 -18.20
CA PRO A 41 -23.65 9.85 -17.75
C PRO A 41 -24.07 9.84 -16.27
N LEU A 42 -23.73 10.89 -15.54
CA LEU A 42 -24.13 10.99 -14.14
C LEU A 42 -25.66 10.97 -14.01
N PRO A 43 -26.21 10.21 -13.05
CA PRO A 43 -27.64 10.25 -12.79
C PRO A 43 -28.02 11.66 -12.32
N GLU A 44 -29.15 12.17 -12.80
CA GLU A 44 -29.71 13.44 -12.30
C GLU A 44 -30.10 13.30 -10.83
N SER A 45 -29.17 13.68 -9.95
CA SER A 45 -29.34 13.68 -8.51
C SER A 45 -29.07 15.09 -8.03
N ARG A 46 -30.12 15.78 -7.58
CA ARG A 46 -30.04 17.15 -7.07
C ARG A 46 -30.52 17.21 -5.62
N ASN A 47 -29.89 18.07 -4.82
CA ASN A 47 -30.37 18.34 -3.46
C ASN A 47 -31.57 19.32 -3.47
N GLU A 48 -32.07 19.65 -2.28
CA GLU A 48 -33.18 20.60 -2.09
C GLU A 48 -32.87 22.02 -2.62
N LYS A 49 -31.58 22.37 -2.78
CA LYS A 49 -31.11 23.65 -3.34
C LYS A 49 -30.96 23.62 -4.87
N GLY A 50 -31.21 22.47 -5.50
CA GLY A 50 -31.05 22.28 -6.94
C GLY A 50 -29.59 22.03 -7.39
N GLU A 51 -28.65 21.90 -6.46
CA GLU A 51 -27.25 21.59 -6.73
C GLU A 51 -27.09 20.10 -7.06
N PHE A 52 -26.22 19.76 -8.01
CA PHE A 52 -25.98 18.37 -8.38
C PHE A 52 -25.19 17.67 -7.27
N VAL A 53 -25.66 16.51 -6.82
CA VAL A 53 -25.03 15.75 -5.73
C VAL A 53 -24.75 14.32 -6.18
N TYR A 54 -23.49 13.92 -6.10
CA TYR A 54 -23.04 12.56 -6.37
C TYR A 54 -22.20 12.05 -5.19
N MET A 55 -22.56 10.87 -4.66
CA MET A 55 -21.91 10.25 -3.50
C MET A 55 -21.73 11.22 -2.30
N GLY A 56 -22.73 12.07 -2.06
CA GLY A 56 -22.74 13.04 -0.96
C GLY A 56 -21.90 14.31 -1.19
N ARG A 57 -21.33 14.51 -2.38
CA ARG A 57 -20.56 15.71 -2.75
C ARG A 57 -21.33 16.55 -3.77
N VAL A 58 -21.30 17.87 -3.59
CA VAL A 58 -21.85 18.82 -4.56
C VAL A 58 -20.90 18.95 -5.75
N ILE A 59 -21.43 18.88 -6.98
CA ILE A 59 -20.69 19.03 -8.23
C ILE A 59 -21.27 20.21 -9.00
N ASP A 60 -20.44 21.21 -9.29
CA ASP A 60 -20.88 22.43 -9.98
C ASP A 60 -21.16 22.19 -11.47
N ARG A 61 -20.29 21.41 -12.14
CA ARG A 61 -20.34 21.10 -13.59
C ARG A 61 -20.47 19.60 -13.84
N PRO A 62 -21.64 18.99 -13.60
CA PRO A 62 -21.85 17.55 -13.78
C PRO A 62 -21.57 17.07 -15.22
N GLU A 63 -21.69 17.96 -16.22
CA GLU A 63 -21.40 17.68 -17.62
C GLU A 63 -19.93 17.35 -17.91
N ASP A 64 -19.00 17.79 -17.05
CA ASP A 64 -17.57 17.52 -17.18
C ASP A 64 -17.18 16.13 -16.65
N TYR A 65 -18.11 15.46 -15.97
CA TYR A 65 -17.87 14.19 -15.32
C TYR A 65 -18.65 13.06 -15.97
N VAL A 66 -18.11 11.86 -15.85
CA VAL A 66 -18.75 10.60 -16.23
C VAL A 66 -18.51 9.56 -15.15
N GLU A 67 -19.44 8.62 -15.04
CA GLU A 67 -19.26 7.42 -14.22
C GLU A 67 -18.64 6.34 -15.09
N GLU A 68 -17.37 6.01 -14.84
CA GLU A 68 -16.67 4.93 -15.51
C GLU A 68 -16.80 3.65 -14.68
N HIS A 69 -17.01 2.52 -15.36
CA HIS A 69 -17.15 1.22 -14.73
C HIS A 69 -15.95 0.36 -15.07
N TYR A 70 -15.37 -0.29 -14.07
CA TYR A 70 -14.24 -1.20 -14.22
C TYR A 70 -14.55 -2.57 -13.62
N ASP A 71 -14.07 -3.63 -14.26
CA ASP A 71 -14.17 -5.00 -13.73
C ASP A 71 -12.93 -5.31 -12.89
N ALA A 72 -12.98 -4.90 -11.63
CA ALA A 72 -11.92 -5.20 -10.69
C ALA A 72 -11.98 -6.67 -10.28
N HIS A 73 -10.84 -7.24 -9.96
CA HIS A 73 -10.73 -8.64 -9.59
C HIS A 73 -9.87 -8.76 -8.34
N GLN A 74 -10.28 -9.62 -7.42
CA GLN A 74 -9.49 -9.98 -6.25
C GLN A 74 -9.53 -11.49 -6.04
N TYR A 75 -8.39 -12.04 -5.63
CA TYR A 75 -8.30 -13.42 -5.20
C TYR A 75 -7.44 -13.54 -3.94
N HIS A 76 -7.73 -14.57 -3.15
CA HIS A 76 -6.90 -15.01 -2.04
C HIS A 76 -7.04 -16.52 -1.90
N GLY A 77 -5.91 -17.20 -1.76
CA GLY A 77 -5.87 -18.60 -1.40
C GLY A 77 -4.78 -18.86 -0.39
N GLN A 78 -5.07 -19.75 0.56
CA GLN A 78 -4.12 -20.22 1.55
C GLN A 78 -4.24 -21.75 1.64
N ASP A 79 -3.12 -22.45 1.75
CA ASP A 79 -3.10 -23.88 2.01
C ASP A 79 -3.05 -24.18 3.53
N GLY A 80 -3.20 -25.45 3.88
CA GLY A 80 -3.12 -25.89 5.28
C GLY A 80 -1.74 -25.79 5.92
N LEU A 81 -0.69 -25.51 5.12
CA LEU A 81 0.70 -25.45 5.56
C LEU A 81 1.18 -24.00 5.73
N GLY A 82 0.34 -23.02 5.44
CA GLY A 82 0.63 -21.59 5.61
C GLY A 82 1.29 -20.92 4.39
N GLN A 83 1.31 -21.59 3.24
CA GLN A 83 1.57 -20.96 1.95
C GLN A 83 0.32 -20.21 1.52
N PHE A 84 0.48 -19.05 0.91
CA PHE A 84 -0.65 -18.27 0.42
C PHE A 84 -0.32 -17.58 -0.89
N ALA A 85 -1.37 -17.19 -1.58
CA ALA A 85 -1.28 -16.32 -2.75
C ALA A 85 -2.48 -15.38 -2.74
N TYR A 86 -2.21 -14.10 -2.93
CA TYR A 86 -3.18 -13.04 -2.88
C TYR A 86 -2.89 -12.06 -4.01
N GLY A 87 -3.94 -11.48 -4.56
CA GLY A 87 -3.77 -10.39 -5.50
C GLY A 87 -5.06 -9.67 -5.80
N TYR A 88 -4.90 -8.49 -6.35
CA TYR A 88 -6.00 -7.69 -6.87
C TYR A 88 -5.54 -6.86 -8.05
N LYS A 89 -6.49 -6.52 -8.92
CA LYS A 89 -6.33 -5.51 -9.96
C LYS A 89 -7.51 -4.56 -9.92
N ASP A 90 -7.18 -3.29 -10.06
CA ASP A 90 -8.08 -2.16 -10.06
C ASP A 90 -7.75 -1.29 -11.29
N TRP A 91 -8.48 -0.20 -11.49
CA TRP A 91 -8.38 0.66 -12.68
C TRP A 91 -7.01 1.32 -12.85
N ASN A 92 -6.32 1.64 -11.75
CA ASN A 92 -5.01 2.31 -11.77
C ASN A 92 -3.94 1.63 -10.93
N GLN A 93 -4.24 0.50 -10.30
CA GLN A 93 -3.31 -0.18 -9.41
C GLN A 93 -3.58 -1.67 -9.37
N GLY A 94 -2.58 -2.43 -8.97
CA GLY A 94 -2.75 -3.84 -8.68
C GLY A 94 -1.57 -4.40 -7.92
N LYS A 95 -1.80 -5.55 -7.31
CA LYS A 95 -0.82 -6.25 -6.48
C LYS A 95 -0.94 -7.74 -6.68
N ASN A 96 0.18 -8.44 -6.74
CA ASN A 96 0.25 -9.88 -6.57
C ASN A 96 1.26 -10.19 -5.47
N GLU A 97 0.94 -11.13 -4.59
CA GLU A 97 1.82 -11.57 -3.51
C GLU A 97 1.64 -13.07 -3.28
N LYS A 98 2.74 -13.77 -2.98
CA LYS A 98 2.72 -15.17 -2.61
C LYS A 98 3.75 -15.47 -1.54
N LYS A 99 3.45 -16.47 -0.73
CA LYS A 99 4.37 -17.05 0.25
C LYS A 99 4.64 -18.50 -0.10
N ASP A 100 5.91 -18.84 -0.19
CA ASP A 100 6.36 -20.20 -0.45
C ASP A 100 6.45 -21.05 0.84
N GLN A 101 6.75 -22.33 0.68
CA GLN A 101 6.94 -23.26 1.80
C GLN A 101 8.14 -22.89 2.70
N SER A 102 9.14 -22.16 2.18
CA SER A 102 10.29 -21.70 2.96
C SER A 102 9.94 -20.52 3.88
N GLY A 103 8.76 -19.92 3.68
CA GLY A 103 8.30 -18.73 4.37
C GLY A 103 8.70 -17.43 3.68
N THR A 104 9.36 -17.51 2.52
CA THR A 104 9.73 -16.36 1.71
C THR A 104 8.48 -15.79 1.05
N VAL A 105 8.25 -14.50 1.23
CA VAL A 105 7.14 -13.78 0.61
C VAL A 105 7.69 -13.02 -0.59
N THR A 106 7.14 -13.22 -1.78
CA THR A 106 7.46 -12.41 -2.96
C THR A 106 6.20 -11.69 -3.38
N GLY A 107 6.33 -10.46 -3.87
CA GLY A 107 5.21 -9.75 -4.47
C GLY A 107 5.64 -8.71 -5.48
N THR A 108 4.67 -8.28 -6.28
CA THR A 108 4.79 -7.19 -7.22
C THR A 108 3.64 -6.22 -6.98
N TYR A 109 3.93 -4.93 -7.04
CA TYR A 109 2.95 -3.86 -7.00
C TYR A 109 3.13 -2.95 -8.20
N LYS A 110 2.01 -2.53 -8.80
CA LYS A 110 2.00 -1.64 -9.95
C LYS A 110 0.92 -0.59 -9.79
N TYR A 111 1.24 0.66 -10.11
CA TYR A 111 0.24 1.72 -10.17
C TYR A 111 0.60 2.81 -11.19
N VAL A 112 -0.41 3.59 -11.58
CA VAL A 112 -0.27 4.72 -12.49
C VAL A 112 0.11 5.98 -11.70
N GLN A 113 1.28 6.55 -11.98
CA GLN A 113 1.69 7.81 -11.36
C GLN A 113 0.91 9.00 -11.94
N PRO A 114 0.81 10.12 -11.21
CA PRO A 114 0.23 11.37 -11.73
C PRO A 114 0.93 11.87 -13.00
N THR A 115 2.21 11.53 -13.18
CA THR A 115 2.99 11.82 -14.39
C THR A 115 2.58 10.97 -15.60
N GLY A 116 1.67 10.01 -15.44
CA GLY A 116 1.27 9.05 -16.47
C GLY A 116 2.23 7.87 -16.66
N ARG A 117 3.35 7.81 -15.92
CA ARG A 117 4.27 6.68 -15.97
C ARG A 117 3.80 5.55 -15.05
N ASP A 118 3.90 4.31 -15.50
CA ASP A 118 3.66 3.15 -14.62
C ASP A 118 4.80 3.03 -13.61
N PHE A 119 4.48 3.02 -12.31
CA PHE A 119 5.39 2.60 -11.27
C PHE A 119 5.25 1.10 -11.05
N ILE A 120 6.38 0.41 -10.97
CA ILE A 120 6.45 -1.04 -10.73
C ILE A 120 7.48 -1.27 -9.63
N ALA A 121 7.10 -2.03 -8.61
CA ALA A 121 8.01 -2.50 -7.58
C ALA A 121 7.82 -3.99 -7.36
N THR A 122 8.92 -4.73 -7.45
CA THR A 122 9.02 -6.14 -7.06
C THR A 122 9.68 -6.19 -5.70
N TYR A 123 9.18 -7.02 -4.80
CA TYR A 123 9.76 -7.16 -3.47
C TYR A 123 9.79 -8.61 -3.04
N TYR A 124 10.73 -8.92 -2.14
CA TYR A 124 10.79 -10.20 -1.47
C TYR A 124 11.20 -10.04 -0.01
N ALA A 125 10.58 -10.81 0.86
CA ALA A 125 10.88 -10.91 2.27
C ALA A 125 11.44 -12.30 2.56
N ASP A 126 12.70 -12.37 2.92
CA ASP A 126 13.40 -13.62 3.26
C ASP A 126 14.01 -13.53 4.68
N ARG A 127 14.89 -14.47 5.02
CA ARG A 127 15.57 -14.50 6.33
C ARG A 127 16.55 -13.33 6.55
N THR A 128 16.97 -12.66 5.47
CA THR A 128 17.92 -11.53 5.51
C THR A 128 17.20 -10.18 5.61
N GLY A 129 15.89 -10.15 5.40
CA GLY A 129 15.04 -8.98 5.60
C GLY A 129 14.09 -8.76 4.44
N PHE A 130 13.65 -7.51 4.30
CA PHE A 130 12.76 -7.06 3.24
C PHE A 130 13.55 -6.32 2.17
N HIS A 131 13.42 -6.77 0.92
CA HIS A 131 14.12 -6.24 -0.24
C HIS A 131 13.10 -5.75 -1.26
N VAL A 132 13.39 -4.60 -1.88
CA VAL A 132 12.52 -3.98 -2.89
C VAL A 132 13.36 -3.50 -4.05
N GLU A 133 12.94 -3.86 -5.26
CA GLU A 133 13.44 -3.37 -6.52
C GLU A 133 12.31 -2.61 -7.21
N ASP A 134 12.52 -1.32 -7.49
CA ASP A 134 11.54 -0.49 -8.19
C ASP A 134 12.12 0.14 -9.46
N ASN A 135 11.24 0.69 -10.28
CA ASN A 135 11.61 1.27 -11.58
C ASN A 135 11.96 2.77 -11.53
N ARG A 136 12.18 3.33 -10.34
CA ARG A 136 12.62 4.72 -10.18
C ARG A 136 14.12 4.84 -10.42
N PRO A 137 14.60 6.02 -10.85
CA PRO A 137 16.04 6.27 -10.89
C PRO A 137 16.63 6.11 -9.49
N GLU A 138 17.76 5.42 -9.42
CA GLU A 138 18.52 5.24 -8.19
C GLU A 138 18.90 6.62 -7.64
N HIS A 139 18.26 7.02 -6.54
CA HIS A 139 18.63 8.24 -5.87
C HIS A 139 19.86 7.92 -5.03
N GLU A 140 21.02 8.44 -5.42
CA GLU A 140 22.23 8.34 -4.59
C GLU A 140 21.89 8.85 -3.18
N LYS A 141 21.95 7.94 -2.20
CA LYS A 141 21.81 8.29 -0.78
C LYS A 141 23.12 8.94 -0.34
N SER A 142 23.39 10.13 -0.86
CA SER A 142 24.50 10.93 -0.35
C SER A 142 24.21 11.28 1.10
N PRO A 143 25.11 10.97 2.06
CA PRO A 143 24.94 11.43 3.42
C PRO A 143 24.82 12.96 3.40
N PRO A 144 23.95 13.54 4.23
CA PRO A 144 23.79 15.00 4.28
C PRO A 144 25.15 15.64 4.54
N THR A 145 25.55 16.55 3.65
CA THR A 145 26.81 17.29 3.80
C THR A 145 26.66 18.26 4.98
N LYS A 146 27.56 18.18 5.97
CA LYS A 146 27.56 19.08 7.13
C LYS A 146 27.63 20.53 6.65
N THR A 147 26.62 21.33 7.00
CA THR A 147 26.62 22.77 6.73
C THR A 147 27.76 23.45 7.52
N PRO A 148 28.23 24.65 7.10
CA PRO A 148 29.29 25.36 7.82
C PRO A 148 28.96 25.61 9.30
N ALA A 149 27.69 25.89 9.62
CA ALA A 149 27.25 26.09 11.00
C ALA A 149 27.35 24.82 11.85
N VAL A 150 26.98 23.66 11.29
CA VAL A 150 27.11 22.36 11.98
C VAL A 150 28.58 22.02 12.23
N ARG A 151 29.46 22.37 11.28
CA ARG A 151 30.92 22.17 11.43
C ARG A 151 31.51 23.06 12.52
N GLN A 152 31.12 24.34 12.56
CA GLN A 152 31.56 25.26 13.61
C GLN A 152 31.07 24.82 15.00
N ALA A 153 29.80 24.42 15.11
CA ALA A 153 29.26 23.92 16.38
C ALA A 153 29.98 22.64 16.84
N GLU A 154 30.35 21.75 15.92
CA GLU A 154 31.12 20.55 16.22
C GLU A 154 32.55 20.88 16.69
N GLU A 155 33.24 21.82 16.02
CA GLU A 155 34.56 22.30 16.44
C GLU A 155 34.53 22.94 17.84
N GLU A 156 33.54 23.78 18.11
CA GLU A 156 33.33 24.40 19.42
C GLU A 156 33.04 23.35 20.49
N HIS A 157 32.16 22.40 20.19
CA HIS A 157 31.85 21.29 21.09
C HIS A 157 33.08 20.45 21.40
N PHE A 158 33.87 20.06 20.39
CA PHE A 158 35.09 19.28 20.59
C PHE A 158 36.15 20.03 21.39
N LYS A 159 36.28 21.34 21.17
CA LYS A 159 37.18 22.18 21.95
C LYS A 159 36.74 22.24 23.42
N LEU A 160 35.47 22.53 23.67
CA LEU A 160 34.91 22.62 25.02
C LEU A 160 35.01 21.28 25.75
N TRP A 161 34.76 20.18 25.04
CA TRP A 161 34.88 18.82 25.56
C TRP A 161 36.32 18.49 25.97
N GLY A 162 37.31 18.85 25.14
CA GLY A 162 38.72 18.65 25.45
C GLY A 162 39.19 19.48 26.65
N GLU A 163 38.72 20.71 26.77
CA GLU A 163 38.99 21.58 27.93
C GLU A 163 38.40 21.00 29.21
N LEU A 164 37.14 20.52 29.17
CA LEU A 164 36.49 19.85 30.30
C LEU A 164 37.21 18.54 30.69
N ALA A 165 37.63 17.74 29.72
CA ALA A 165 38.38 16.51 29.97
C ALA A 165 39.75 16.78 30.60
N ALA A 166 40.45 17.80 30.13
CA ALA A 166 41.75 18.20 30.68
C ALA A 166 41.61 18.74 32.13
N ALA A 167 40.55 19.49 32.42
CA ALA A 167 40.27 20.02 33.75
C ALA A 167 39.83 18.93 34.75
N ALA A 168 39.02 17.96 34.31
CA ALA A 168 38.51 16.89 35.16
C ALA A 168 39.51 15.72 35.37
N GLY A 169 40.60 15.67 34.59
CA GLY A 169 41.58 14.55 34.62
C GLY A 169 41.05 13.24 34.03
N HIS A 170 39.80 13.20 33.62
CA HIS A 170 39.09 12.10 32.97
C HIS A 170 38.12 12.67 31.92
N ASN A 171 37.71 11.84 30.95
CA ASN A 171 36.73 12.27 29.94
C ASN A 171 35.41 12.62 30.66
N PRO A 172 34.82 13.81 30.42
CA PRO A 172 33.61 14.22 31.12
C PRO A 172 32.49 13.23 30.81
N ASP A 173 31.76 12.81 31.84
CA ASP A 173 30.65 11.87 31.67
C ASP A 173 29.47 12.60 31.00
N PRO A 174 29.06 12.22 29.78
CA PRO A 174 27.92 12.83 29.10
C PRO A 174 26.59 12.62 29.85
N PHE A 175 26.55 11.72 30.83
CA PHE A 175 25.39 11.45 31.68
C PHE A 175 25.52 12.02 33.10
N ALA A 176 26.56 12.80 33.39
CA ALA A 176 26.73 13.40 34.71
C ALA A 176 25.49 14.26 35.08
N PRO A 177 24.99 14.14 36.32
CA PRO A 177 23.76 14.80 36.75
C PRO A 177 23.81 16.32 36.64
N GLU A 178 25.01 16.91 36.60
CA GLU A 178 25.24 18.35 36.44
C GLU A 178 24.92 18.90 35.03
N TYR A 179 24.85 18.03 34.01
CA TYR A 179 24.47 18.39 32.62
C TYR A 179 23.06 17.94 32.24
N GLN A 180 22.35 17.27 33.15
CA GLN A 180 20.94 16.97 32.99
C GLN A 180 20.16 18.27 33.24
N GLN A 181 20.01 19.07 32.19
CA GLN A 181 19.00 20.11 32.19
C GLN A 181 17.66 19.38 32.37
N GLU A 182 16.95 19.65 33.48
CA GLU A 182 15.60 19.16 33.71
C GLU A 182 14.66 19.77 32.66
N GLY A 183 14.70 19.21 31.46
CA GLY A 183 13.61 19.32 30.51
C GLY A 183 12.43 18.65 31.17
N ARG A 184 11.50 19.45 31.67
CA ARG A 184 10.19 19.03 32.12
C ARG A 184 9.51 18.31 30.94
N TYR A 185 9.68 16.99 30.87
CA TYR A 185 8.97 16.16 29.93
C TYR A 185 7.51 16.18 30.38
N GLU A 186 6.69 16.99 29.73
CA GLU A 186 5.25 16.79 29.83
C GLU A 186 4.93 15.51 29.07
N PRO A 187 4.41 14.47 29.73
CA PRO A 187 4.01 13.26 29.03
C PRO A 187 2.94 13.66 28.00
N PRO A 188 3.02 13.15 26.76
CA PRO A 188 1.94 13.37 25.80
C PRO A 188 0.62 12.90 26.43
N PRO A 189 -0.52 13.55 26.12
CA PRO A 189 -1.81 13.07 26.59
C PRO A 189 -1.93 11.59 26.21
N GLN A 190 -2.26 10.76 27.20
CA GLN A 190 -2.53 9.34 26.98
C GLN A 190 -3.55 9.25 25.85
N GLN A 191 -3.13 8.67 24.72
CA GLN A 191 -4.08 8.24 23.72
C GLN A 191 -4.98 7.23 24.42
N ASN A 192 -6.30 7.48 24.42
CA ASN A 192 -7.26 6.49 24.87
C ASN A 192 -6.95 5.22 24.07
N GLU A 193 -6.47 4.19 24.77
CA GLU A 193 -6.26 2.88 24.21
C GLU A 193 -7.63 2.42 23.73
N TYR A 194 -7.85 2.47 22.42
CA TYR A 194 -9.01 1.85 21.80
C TYR A 194 -8.81 0.35 21.96
N VAL A 195 -9.26 -0.17 23.10
CA VAL A 195 -9.38 -1.61 23.32
C VAL A 195 -10.50 -2.05 22.39
N HIS A 196 -10.13 -2.52 21.20
CA HIS A 196 -11.03 -3.28 20.37
C HIS A 196 -11.33 -4.57 21.15
N GLN A 197 -12.48 -4.58 21.83
CA GLN A 197 -13.00 -5.79 22.46
C GLN A 197 -13.51 -6.67 21.33
N GLU A 198 -12.60 -7.46 20.75
CA GLU A 198 -13.03 -8.59 19.94
C GLU A 198 -13.89 -9.48 20.84
N PRO A 199 -15.09 -9.89 20.38
CA PRO A 199 -15.84 -10.91 21.11
C PRO A 199 -14.91 -12.10 21.33
N PRO A 200 -14.90 -12.70 22.53
CA PRO A 200 -14.05 -13.85 22.80
C PRO A 200 -14.31 -14.88 21.72
N TYR A 201 -13.25 -15.24 20.99
CA TYR A 201 -13.30 -16.29 19.98
C TYR A 201 -13.88 -17.53 20.67
N VAL A 202 -15.10 -17.92 20.28
CA VAL A 202 -15.69 -19.19 20.67
C VAL A 202 -15.17 -20.16 19.62
N PRO A 203 -14.22 -21.05 19.95
CA PRO A 203 -13.82 -22.08 19.02
C PRO A 203 -15.08 -22.87 18.68
N GLY A 204 -15.44 -22.89 17.38
CA GLY A 204 -16.37 -23.89 16.89
C GLY A 204 -15.83 -25.30 17.22
N PRO A 205 -16.66 -26.35 17.12
CA PRO A 205 -16.15 -27.71 17.27
C PRO A 205 -14.89 -27.87 16.41
N ASP A 206 -13.78 -28.27 17.02
CA ASP A 206 -12.52 -28.47 16.31
C ASP A 206 -12.82 -29.39 15.11
N GLU A 207 -12.64 -28.86 13.90
CA GLU A 207 -12.67 -29.69 12.70
C GLU A 207 -11.46 -30.60 12.77
N GLN A 208 -11.65 -31.79 13.35
CA GLN A 208 -10.65 -32.86 13.39
C GLN A 208 -10.49 -33.40 11.96
N GLY A 209 -9.71 -32.70 11.16
CA GLY A 209 -9.34 -33.04 9.80
C GLY A 209 -8.01 -32.41 9.44
N GLU A 210 -7.42 -32.86 8.34
CA GLU A 210 -6.25 -32.21 7.75
C GLU A 210 -6.49 -30.69 7.64
N PRO A 211 -5.47 -29.84 7.89
CA PRO A 211 -5.64 -28.39 7.80
C PRO A 211 -6.10 -28.05 6.39
N LYS A 212 -7.35 -27.60 6.27
CA LYS A 212 -7.96 -27.28 4.98
C LYS A 212 -7.55 -25.87 4.60
N GLY A 213 -6.96 -25.75 3.42
CA GLY A 213 -6.81 -24.46 2.77
C GLY A 213 -8.18 -23.86 2.41
N PHE A 214 -8.19 -22.57 2.11
CA PHE A 214 -9.34 -21.88 1.55
C PHE A 214 -8.93 -21.10 0.30
N PHE A 215 -9.90 -20.84 -0.56
CA PHE A 215 -9.70 -20.00 -1.73
C PHE A 215 -10.99 -19.27 -2.08
N TYR A 216 -10.86 -17.99 -2.39
CA TYR A 216 -11.90 -17.21 -3.01
C TYR A 216 -11.31 -16.31 -4.09
N ALA A 217 -12.08 -16.12 -5.14
CA ALA A 217 -11.84 -15.11 -6.15
C ALA A 217 -13.19 -14.51 -6.54
N PHE A 218 -13.21 -13.21 -6.78
CA PHE A 218 -14.42 -12.54 -7.21
C PHE A 218 -14.10 -11.33 -8.07
N ASP A 219 -14.94 -11.14 -9.08
CA ASP A 219 -14.99 -9.94 -9.89
C ASP A 219 -16.04 -8.99 -9.30
N TYR A 220 -15.72 -7.70 -9.27
CA TYR A 220 -16.62 -6.68 -8.78
C TYR A 220 -16.50 -5.40 -9.59
N ASN A 221 -17.66 -4.78 -9.84
CA ASN A 221 -17.73 -3.54 -10.56
C ASN A 221 -17.30 -2.36 -9.68
N VAL A 222 -16.33 -1.57 -10.15
CA VAL A 222 -15.88 -0.34 -9.52
C VAL A 222 -16.40 0.85 -10.32
N PRO A 223 -17.42 1.58 -9.83
CA PRO A 223 -17.83 2.85 -10.42
C PRO A 223 -16.89 3.97 -9.96
N LEU A 224 -16.34 4.72 -10.92
CA LEU A 224 -15.44 5.84 -10.68
C LEU A 224 -15.99 7.11 -11.31
N LEU A 225 -16.12 8.16 -10.50
CA LEU A 225 -16.38 9.50 -11.00
C LEU A 225 -15.11 10.07 -11.64
N ARG A 226 -15.14 10.30 -12.95
CA ARG A 226 -13.98 10.78 -13.70
C ARG A 226 -14.28 12.09 -14.41
N ASN A 227 -13.42 13.09 -14.25
CA ASN A 227 -13.45 14.29 -15.08
C ASN A 227 -12.91 13.97 -16.49
N LYS A 228 -13.64 14.39 -17.52
CA LYS A 228 -13.30 14.12 -18.93
C LYS A 228 -11.99 14.77 -19.37
N GLN A 229 -11.67 15.96 -18.88
CA GLN A 229 -10.44 16.69 -19.21
C GLN A 229 -9.24 16.02 -18.55
N GLU A 230 -9.30 15.77 -17.24
CA GLU A 230 -8.23 15.09 -16.50
C GLU A 230 -7.95 13.68 -17.03
N ARG A 231 -9.00 12.98 -17.50
CA ARG A 231 -8.85 11.69 -18.20
C ARG A 231 -8.04 11.85 -19.48
N ALA A 232 -8.41 12.78 -20.35
CA ALA A 232 -7.72 13.00 -21.62
C ALA A 232 -6.26 13.43 -21.40
N GLU A 233 -6.00 14.27 -20.40
CA GLU A 233 -4.65 14.66 -20.00
C GLU A 233 -3.83 13.46 -19.52
N LEU A 234 -4.40 12.61 -18.65
CA LEU A 234 -3.72 11.41 -18.19
C LEU A 234 -3.43 10.43 -19.35
N GLU A 235 -4.36 10.24 -20.28
CA GLU A 235 -4.16 9.40 -21.46
C GLU A 235 -3.02 9.92 -22.35
N GLN A 236 -2.93 11.24 -22.55
CA GLN A 236 -1.83 11.87 -23.26
C GLN A 236 -0.49 11.69 -22.53
N LEU A 237 -0.46 11.91 -21.21
CA LEU A 237 0.74 11.69 -20.41
C LEU A 237 1.21 10.24 -20.48
N ARG A 238 0.28 9.29 -20.42
CA ARG A 238 0.59 7.86 -20.56
C ARG A 238 1.15 7.53 -21.94
N ALA A 239 0.57 8.07 -23.00
CA ALA A 239 1.05 7.87 -24.37
C ALA A 239 2.48 8.41 -24.58
N ASN A 240 2.83 9.49 -23.88
CA ASN A 240 4.16 10.11 -23.98
C ASN A 240 5.20 9.43 -23.10
N ASN A 241 4.84 9.00 -21.89
CA ASN A 241 5.79 8.57 -20.85
C ASN A 241 5.96 7.05 -20.70
N ASN A 242 5.08 6.25 -21.30
CA ASN A 242 5.18 4.77 -21.32
C ASN A 242 5.54 4.21 -22.71
N ASN A 243 5.98 5.06 -23.66
CA ASN A 243 6.51 4.67 -24.97
C ASN A 243 8.03 4.46 -24.94
#